data_AF-A0A0N8KDH0-F1
#
_entry.id   AF-A0A0N8KDH0-F1
#
_cell.length_a   1.000
_cell.length_b   1.000
_cell.length_c   1.000
_cell.angle_alpha   90.00
_cell.angle_beta   90.00
_cell.angle_gamma   90.00
#
_symmetry.space_group_name_H-M   'P 1'
#
loop_
_entity.id
_entity.type
_entity.pdbx_description
1 polymer ?
#
loop_
_entity_poly.entity_id
_entity_poly.type
_entity_poly.pdbx_seq_one_letter_code
_entity_poly.pdbx_strand_id
1 'polypeptide(L)'
;MEPDKDETGRRDEDAALPREVWPRILWIAVIVFMISVAQTILLVVAVVQVIIMLTSKGRPNEELGDFGSMVGAWVAKAARYQSAASDEKPWPWTPMGS
;
A
#
# COMPACT_ATOMS: atom_id res chain seq x y z
N MET A 1 -29.35 -44.87 14.21
CA MET A 1 -28.30 -43.89 14.53
C MET A 1 -28.58 -42.71 13.63
N GLU A 2 -29.38 -41.77 14.13
CA GLU A 2 -29.80 -40.58 13.38
C GLU A 2 -28.60 -39.63 13.37
N PRO A 3 -28.18 -39.09 12.21
CA PRO A 3 -27.12 -38.10 12.19
C PRO A 3 -27.59 -36.86 12.95
N ASP A 4 -26.82 -36.51 13.97
CA ASP A 4 -27.00 -35.37 14.86
C ASP A 4 -27.11 -34.08 14.02
N LYS A 5 -28.28 -33.42 14.04
CA LYS A 5 -28.53 -32.21 13.21
C LYS A 5 -27.67 -31.02 13.65
N ASP A 6 -27.04 -31.15 14.80
CA ASP A 6 -26.17 -30.23 15.50
C ASP A 6 -24.78 -30.13 14.84
N GLU A 7 -24.33 -31.20 14.18
CA GLU A 7 -23.06 -31.21 13.45
C GLU A 7 -23.14 -30.42 12.13
N THR A 8 -24.35 -30.29 11.57
CA THR A 8 -24.54 -29.63 10.27
C THR A 8 -24.55 -28.11 10.41
N GLY A 9 -25.04 -27.56 11.53
CA GLY A 9 -25.09 -26.10 11.75
C GLY A 9 -23.76 -25.45 12.12
N ARG A 10 -22.80 -26.20 12.69
CA ARG A 10 -21.49 -25.66 13.11
C ARG A 10 -20.50 -25.49 11.95
N ARG A 11 -20.60 -26.32 10.92
CA ARG A 11 -19.66 -26.32 9.77
C ARG A 11 -19.78 -25.08 8.88
N ASP A 12 -20.92 -24.40 8.95
CA ASP A 12 -21.23 -23.23 8.11
C ASP A 12 -20.70 -21.93 8.74
N GLU A 13 -20.56 -21.91 10.06
CA GLU A 13 -20.05 -20.78 10.85
C GLU A 13 -18.51 -20.66 10.77
N ASP A 14 -17.82 -21.79 10.63
CA ASP A 14 -16.35 -21.87 10.57
C ASP A 14 -15.75 -21.47 9.21
N ALA A 15 -16.55 -21.47 8.13
CA ALA A 15 -16.10 -21.13 6.76
C ALA A 15 -16.20 -19.63 6.43
N ALA A 16 -16.91 -18.85 7.24
CA ALA A 16 -16.91 -17.41 7.12
C ALA A 16 -15.66 -16.87 7.83
N LEU A 17 -14.67 -16.40 7.06
CA LEU A 17 -13.61 -15.55 7.61
C LEU A 17 -14.27 -14.54 8.57
N PRO A 18 -13.77 -14.37 9.82
CA PRO A 18 -14.41 -13.50 10.79
C PRO A 18 -14.74 -12.18 10.10
N ARG A 19 -15.98 -11.67 10.24
CA ARG A 19 -16.44 -10.48 9.50
C ARG A 19 -15.49 -9.28 9.63
N GLU A 20 -14.63 -9.27 10.64
CA GLU A 20 -13.57 -8.28 10.86
C GLU A 20 -12.37 -8.36 9.89
N VAL A 21 -12.10 -9.50 9.26
CA VAL A 21 -10.92 -9.72 8.38
C VAL A 21 -11.17 -9.18 6.96
N TRP A 22 -12.41 -9.26 6.49
CA TRP A 22 -12.79 -8.81 5.14
C TRP A 22 -12.53 -7.31 4.88
N PRO A 23 -12.86 -6.39 5.81
CA PRO A 23 -12.48 -4.98 5.67
C PRO A 23 -10.97 -4.77 5.56
N ARG A 24 -10.16 -5.56 6.30
CA ARG A 24 -8.69 -5.45 6.25
C ARG A 24 -8.13 -5.85 4.88
N ILE A 25 -8.66 -6.91 4.28
CA ILE A 25 -8.25 -7.37 2.94
C ILE A 25 -8.57 -6.30 1.89
N LEU A 26 -9.75 -5.67 1.96
CA LEU A 26 -10.12 -4.57 1.07
C LEU A 26 -9.15 -3.39 1.19
N TRP A 27 -8.77 -3.01 2.42
CA TRP A 27 -7.80 -1.94 2.64
C TRP A 27 -6.40 -2.28 2.12
N ILE A 28 -5.94 -3.52 2.30
CA ILE A 28 -4.66 -3.98 1.75
C ILE A 28 -4.69 -3.87 0.22
N ALA A 29 -5.77 -4.29 -0.45
CA ALA A 29 -5.90 -4.21 -1.90
C ALA A 29 -5.83 -2.75 -2.41
N VAL A 30 -6.49 -1.81 -1.72
CA VAL A 30 -6.38 -0.38 -2.03
C VAL A 30 -4.94 0.12 -1.88
N ILE A 31 -4.25 -0.26 -0.80
CA ILE A 31 -2.86 0.16 -0.58
C ILE A 31 -1.93 -0.46 -1.63
N VAL A 32 -2.14 -1.73 -2.03
CA VAL A 32 -1.37 -2.36 -3.13
C VAL A 32 -1.56 -1.55 -4.42
N PHE A 33 -2.80 -1.21 -4.74
CA PHE A 33 -3.10 -0.39 -5.92
C PHE A 33 -2.41 0.98 -5.85
N MET A 34 -2.44 1.65 -4.70
CA MET A 34 -1.74 2.93 -4.52
C MET A 34 -0.22 2.79 -4.63
N ILE A 35 0.38 1.70 -4.13
CA ILE A 35 1.81 1.40 -4.31
C ILE A 35 2.15 1.25 -5.79
N SER A 36 1.30 0.57 -6.57
CA SER A 36 1.49 0.46 -8.03
C SER A 36 1.49 1.83 -8.70
N VAL A 37 0.56 2.71 -8.32
CA VAL A 37 0.52 4.10 -8.82
C VAL A 37 1.79 4.86 -8.42
N ALA A 38 2.22 4.75 -7.17
CA ALA A 38 3.45 5.39 -6.68
C ALA A 38 4.69 4.89 -7.44
N GLN A 39 4.75 3.59 -7.77
CA GLN A 39 5.83 3.02 -8.59
C GLN A 39 5.85 3.63 -10.00
N THR A 40 4.68 3.77 -10.64
CA THR A 40 4.58 4.45 -11.94
C THR A 40 5.05 5.91 -11.84
N ILE A 41 4.65 6.63 -10.78
CA ILE A 41 5.10 8.01 -10.55
C ILE A 41 6.62 8.06 -10.39
N LEU A 42 7.21 7.17 -9.58
CA LEU A 42 8.66 7.11 -9.38
C LEU A 42 9.40 6.80 -10.69
N LEU A 43 8.85 5.93 -11.54
CA LEU A 43 9.40 5.67 -12.87
C LEU A 43 9.40 6.95 -13.73
N VAL A 44 8.27 7.66 -13.78
CA VAL A 44 8.14 8.93 -14.52
C VAL A 44 9.13 9.96 -13.98
N VAL A 45 9.21 10.12 -12.65
CA VAL A 45 10.16 11.01 -11.97
C VAL A 45 11.60 10.67 -12.37
N ALA A 46 11.97 9.39 -12.34
CA ALA A 46 13.31 8.95 -12.73
C ALA A 46 13.62 9.24 -14.22
N VAL A 47 12.66 8.97 -15.12
CA VAL A 47 12.82 9.27 -16.56
C VAL A 47 13.00 10.77 -16.78
N VAL A 48 12.17 11.60 -16.16
CA VAL A 48 12.27 13.06 -16.28
C VAL A 48 13.59 13.56 -15.68
N GLN A 49 14.01 13.02 -14.54
CA GLN A 49 15.29 13.37 -13.90
C GLN A 49 16.47 13.09 -14.82
N VAL A 50 16.48 11.93 -15.49
CA VAL A 50 17.53 11.57 -16.46
C VAL A 50 17.54 12.54 -17.64
N ILE A 51 16.37 12.90 -18.19
CA ILE A 51 16.28 13.88 -19.29
C ILE A 51 16.83 15.25 -18.86
N ILE A 52 16.50 15.70 -17.65
CA ILE A 52 17.04 16.96 -17.10
C ILE A 52 18.55 16.87 -16.94
N MET A 53 19.07 15.78 -16.38
CA MET A 53 20.50 15.59 -16.21
C MET A 53 21.25 15.60 -17.55
N LEU A 54 20.70 15.00 -18.61
CA LEU A 54 21.28 15.03 -19.95
C LEU A 54 21.36 16.44 -20.53
N THR A 55 20.32 17.26 -20.32
CA THR A 55 20.26 18.63 -20.83
C THR A 55 21.00 19.65 -19.94
N SER A 56 21.19 19.33 -18.66
CA SER A 56 21.71 20.25 -17.63
C SER A 56 23.17 19.99 -17.23
N LYS A 57 23.93 19.26 -18.05
CA LYS A 57 25.34 18.85 -17.79
C LYS A 57 25.49 18.04 -16.51
N GLY A 58 24.58 17.10 -16.29
CA GLY A 58 24.57 16.20 -15.12
C GLY A 58 23.99 16.80 -13.84
N ARG A 59 23.52 18.06 -13.86
CA ARG A 59 22.88 18.67 -12.70
C ARG A 59 21.45 18.11 -12.52
N PRO A 60 21.11 17.54 -11.34
CA PRO A 60 19.75 17.11 -11.04
C PRO A 60 18.80 18.29 -10.82
N ASN A 61 17.50 18.06 -10.97
CA ASN A 61 16.48 18.98 -10.49
C ASN A 61 16.14 18.65 -9.03
N GLU A 62 16.33 19.62 -8.13
CA GLU A 62 16.10 19.47 -6.68
C GLU A 62 14.62 19.25 -6.38
N GLU A 63 13.73 20.07 -6.96
CA GLU A 63 12.27 19.98 -6.75
C GLU A 63 11.71 18.59 -7.16
N LEU A 64 12.22 18.05 -8.28
CA LEU A 64 11.81 16.73 -8.75
C LEU A 64 12.37 15.61 -7.85
N GLY A 65 13.57 15.80 -7.30
CA GLY A 65 14.17 14.91 -6.31
C GLY A 65 13.41 14.90 -4.99
N ASP A 66 13.00 16.07 -4.50
CA ASP A 66 12.20 16.22 -3.28
C ASP A 66 10.82 15.59 -3.45
N PHE A 67 10.18 15.78 -4.61
CA PHE A 67 8.93 15.10 -4.93
C PHE A 67 9.08 13.58 -4.93
N GLY A 68 10.12 13.04 -5.59
CA GLY A 68 10.42 11.61 -5.55
C GLY A 68 10.65 11.08 -4.13
N SER A 69 11.35 11.86 -3.29
CA SER A 69 11.60 11.53 -1.88
C SER A 69 10.30 11.47 -1.06
N MET A 70 9.38 12.39 -1.28
CA MET A 70 8.06 12.38 -0.63
C MET A 70 7.25 11.13 -1.01
N VAL A 71 7.23 10.77 -2.29
CA VAL A 71 6.55 9.55 -2.77
C VAL A 71 7.21 8.29 -2.18
N GLY A 72 8.54 8.22 -2.17
CA GLY A 72 9.28 7.11 -1.58
C GLY A 72 9.04 6.93 -0.07
N ALA A 73 8.99 8.04 0.68
CA ALA A 73 8.67 8.01 2.10
C ALA A 73 7.27 7.45 2.36
N TRP A 74 6.30 7.81 1.51
CA TRP A 74 4.95 7.24 1.58
C TRP A 74 4.94 5.73 1.28
N VAL A 75 5.62 5.28 0.22
CA VAL A 75 5.73 3.85 -0.13
C VAL A 75 6.31 3.04 1.04
N ALA A 76 7.34 3.57 1.70
CA ALA A 76 7.94 2.92 2.87
C ALA A 76 6.95 2.79 4.04
N LYS A 77 6.09 3.77 4.29
CA LYS A 77 5.01 3.66 5.30
C LYS A 77 3.96 2.64 4.88
N ALA A 78 3.54 2.67 3.61
CA ALA A 78 2.55 1.73 3.07
C ALA A 78 3.02 0.26 3.14
N ALA A 79 4.29 0.00 2.82
CA ALA A 79 4.87 -1.33 2.91
C ALA A 79 4.89 -1.88 4.35
N ARG A 80 5.18 -1.03 5.34
CA ARG A 80 5.15 -1.42 6.77
C ARG A 80 3.74 -1.80 7.23
N TYR A 81 2.73 -1.06 6.79
CA TYR A 81 1.34 -1.40 7.09
C TYR A 81 0.93 -2.74 6.45
N GLN A 82 1.29 -2.94 5.18
CA GLN A 82 0.98 -4.18 4.47
C GLN A 82 1.63 -5.41 5.07
N SER A 83 2.89 -5.30 5.52
CA SER A 83 3.62 -6.41 6.14
C SER A 83 3.24 -6.64 7.60
N ALA A 84 2.26 -5.90 8.13
CA ALA A 84 1.90 -5.88 9.55
C ALA A 84 3.08 -5.53 10.48
N ALA A 85 4.10 -4.85 9.95
CA ALA A 85 5.19 -4.28 10.76
C ALA A 85 4.79 -2.97 11.44
N SER A 86 3.64 -2.40 11.06
CA SER A 86 3.01 -1.25 11.70
C SER A 86 1.49 -1.33 11.56
N ASP A 87 0.75 -0.93 12.59
CA ASP A 87 -0.70 -0.77 12.55
C ASP A 87 -1.13 0.63 12.07
N GLU A 88 -0.18 1.54 11.86
CA GLU A 88 -0.44 2.89 11.35
C GLU A 88 -0.73 2.85 9.85
N LYS A 89 -1.94 3.26 9.49
CA LYS A 89 -2.35 3.36 8.08
C LYS A 89 -1.59 4.49 7.40
N PRO A 90 -1.09 4.30 6.17
CA PRO A 90 -0.49 5.38 5.39
C PRO A 90 -1.55 6.43 5.00
N TRP A 91 -1.10 7.60 4.52
CA TRP A 91 -1.99 8.58 3.87
C TRP A 91 -2.81 7.90 2.75
N PRO A 92 -4.10 8.25 2.53
CA PRO A 92 -4.85 9.41 3.03
C PRO A 92 -5.44 9.31 4.45
N TRP A 93 -5.35 8.18 5.13
CA TRP A 93 -6.04 8.00 6.42
C TRP A 93 -5.31 8.62 7.61
N THR A 94 -3.98 8.74 7.51
CA THR A 94 -3.15 9.40 8.51
C THR A 94 -2.36 10.53 7.84
N PRO A 95 -2.32 11.74 8.42
CA PRO A 95 -1.46 12.82 7.93
C PRO A 95 0.01 12.38 7.88
N MET A 96 0.76 12.89 6.89
CA MET A 96 2.17 12.54 6.77
C MET A 96 3.06 13.21 7.83
N GLY A 97 2.57 14.25 8.51
CA GLY A 97 3.29 15.01 9.54
C GLY A 97 2.82 14.72 10.96
N SER A 98 3.76 14.26 11.79
CA SER A 98 3.75 14.25 13.26
C SER A 98 5.13 14.70 13.73
#